data_AF-A0A0F8YQ77-F1
#
_entry.id   AF-A0A0F8YQ77-F1
#
_cell.length_a   1.000
_cell.length_b   1.000
_cell.length_c   1.000
_cell.angle_alpha   90.00
_cell.angle_beta   90.00
_cell.angle_gamma   90.00
#
_symmetry.space_group_name_H-M   'P 1'
#
loop_
_entity.id
_entity.type
_entity.pdbx_description
1 polymer ?
#
loop_
_entity_poly.entity_id
_entity_poly.type
_entity_poly.pdbx_seq_one_letter_code
_entity_poly.pdbx_strand_id
1 'polypeptide(L)'
;MSKNLLRKSTLLEEYMFSNKTIWVKREDLSTRSPGPPFSKTRGLYEHIKALPQRHIGVLDTFHSYGGWAIAYICQALGKKAHVFYPQYVGDNGKSYRKSQTEAKKLGAELEPLKAGRSCILYHSAKTIMSNRFDKKGYMIPNALKIQESVDSTADELVISLAKHRKLLRGTWIVSVSSGTIAAGVLKGLMLMDVGKKVTMIMHMGYSRSEKSLINYVDKMSGRLTYPHATPSIRVVDEGYQYKDSIDYPCPFPCNSYYDLKAWKWLIENYSKMKKPCVFWNIGAD
;
A
#
# COMPACT_ATOMS: atom_id res chain seq x y z
N MET A 1 -6.86 25.99 -1.89
CA MET A 1 -5.48 25.48 -1.88
C MET A 1 -5.42 23.96 -2.20
N SER A 2 -5.98 23.46 -3.32
CA SER A 2 -6.05 22.00 -3.58
C SER A 2 -5.07 21.45 -4.63
N LYS A 3 -4.21 22.29 -5.21
CA LYS A 3 -3.35 21.83 -6.30
C LYS A 3 -2.08 21.21 -5.72
N ASN A 4 -1.98 19.88 -5.83
CA ASN A 4 -0.76 19.05 -5.78
C ASN A 4 -0.50 18.23 -4.49
N LEU A 5 -1.51 17.57 -3.91
CA LEU A 5 -1.32 16.60 -2.79
C LEU A 5 -0.46 15.40 -3.19
N LEU A 6 -0.65 14.92 -4.41
CA LEU A 6 -0.06 13.70 -4.95
C LEU A 6 0.94 14.02 -6.05
N ARG A 7 2.03 13.29 -6.11
CA ARG A 7 2.95 13.37 -7.25
C ARG A 7 2.33 12.67 -8.45
N LYS A 8 2.29 13.33 -9.61
CA LYS A 8 1.80 12.70 -10.85
C LYS A 8 2.56 11.41 -11.17
N SER A 9 3.86 11.39 -10.89
CA SER A 9 4.69 10.20 -10.95
C SER A 9 5.79 10.23 -9.89
N THR A 10 6.24 9.05 -9.46
CA THR A 10 7.35 8.89 -8.53
C THR A 10 8.64 8.47 -9.23
N LEU A 11 9.76 8.68 -8.55
CA LEU A 11 11.08 8.42 -9.09
C LEU A 11 11.34 6.91 -9.27
N LEU A 12 12.13 6.60 -10.28
CA LEU A 12 12.74 5.29 -10.49
C LEU A 12 14.25 5.47 -10.41
N GLU A 13 14.85 4.97 -9.35
CA GLU A 13 16.23 5.25 -8.97
C GLU A 13 17.07 3.98 -9.06
N GLU A 14 18.32 4.11 -9.49
CA GLU A 14 19.28 3.02 -9.46
C GLU A 14 20.08 3.08 -8.15
N TYR A 15 20.11 1.96 -7.43
CA TYR A 15 20.87 1.81 -6.20
C TYR A 15 21.93 0.72 -6.38
N MET A 16 23.14 1.03 -5.94
CA MET A 16 24.23 0.05 -5.78
C MET A 16 24.33 -0.32 -4.30
N PHE A 17 24.07 -1.58 -3.98
CA PHE A 17 24.12 -2.08 -2.60
C PHE A 17 24.92 -3.38 -2.54
N SER A 18 26.06 -3.39 -1.85
CA SER A 18 26.98 -4.54 -1.78
C SER A 18 27.28 -5.13 -3.17
N ASN A 19 27.69 -4.28 -4.12
CA ASN A 19 27.97 -4.60 -5.53
C ASN A 19 26.78 -5.17 -6.33
N LYS A 20 25.55 -4.94 -5.87
CA LYS A 20 24.31 -5.33 -6.58
C LYS A 20 23.61 -4.09 -7.10
N THR A 21 23.26 -4.09 -8.39
CA THR A 21 22.48 -3.03 -9.03
C THR A 21 20.98 -3.35 -8.95
N ILE A 22 20.23 -2.50 -8.26
CA ILE A 22 18.78 -2.67 -8.08
C ILE A 22 18.10 -1.37 -8.47
N TRP A 23 17.06 -1.47 -9.29
CA TRP A 23 16.20 -0.34 -9.61
C TRP A 23 15.08 -0.27 -8.58
N VAL A 24 14.83 0.91 -8.02
CA VAL A 24 13.85 1.10 -6.96
C VAL A 24 12.80 2.10 -7.44
N LYS A 25 11.55 1.64 -7.49
CA LYS A 25 10.40 2.50 -7.74
C LYS A 25 9.92 3.10 -6.41
N ARG A 26 10.02 4.41 -6.27
CA ARG A 26 9.79 5.18 -5.04
C ARG A 26 8.33 5.53 -4.79
N GLU A 27 7.45 4.55 -4.76
CA GLU A 27 6.02 4.80 -4.49
C GLU A 27 5.75 5.30 -3.06
N ASP A 28 6.71 5.14 -2.14
CA ASP A 28 6.75 5.84 -0.86
C ASP A 28 6.66 7.37 -1.02
N LEU A 29 7.15 7.93 -2.13
CA LEU A 29 7.12 9.36 -2.42
C LEU A 29 5.85 9.81 -3.17
N SER A 30 4.84 8.93 -3.34
CA SER A 30 3.58 9.22 -4.04
C SER A 30 2.82 10.42 -3.47
N THR A 31 2.99 10.68 -2.18
CA THR A 31 2.32 11.75 -1.45
C THR A 31 3.32 12.84 -1.06
N ARG A 32 2.90 14.12 -1.09
CA ARG A 32 3.71 15.23 -0.57
C ARG A 32 3.46 15.42 0.92
N SER A 33 4.48 15.91 1.63
CA SER A 33 4.32 16.39 3.01
C SER A 33 3.18 17.43 3.08
N PRO A 34 2.33 17.40 4.12
CA PRO A 34 2.38 16.55 5.33
C PRO A 34 1.70 15.17 5.20
N GLY A 35 1.39 14.68 4.00
CA GLY A 35 0.81 13.35 3.83
C GLY A 35 1.82 12.20 4.07
N PRO A 36 1.32 10.97 4.30
CA PRO A 36 2.18 9.83 4.64
C PRO A 36 2.95 9.32 3.43
N PRO A 37 4.13 8.71 3.64
CA PRO A 37 4.84 7.98 2.59
C PRO A 37 4.13 6.64 2.30
N PHE A 38 2.99 6.69 1.63
CA PHE A 38 2.08 5.56 1.48
C PHE A 38 1.44 5.50 0.10
N SER A 39 1.85 4.53 -0.71
CA SER A 39 1.44 4.34 -2.11
C SER A 39 -0.08 4.33 -2.35
N LYS A 40 -0.88 3.73 -1.45
CA LYS A 40 -2.34 3.65 -1.62
C LYS A 40 -3.05 5.00 -1.56
N THR A 41 -2.37 6.05 -1.08
CA THR A 41 -2.94 7.41 -1.01
C THR A 41 -3.40 7.88 -2.40
N ARG A 42 -2.71 7.46 -3.48
CA ARG A 42 -3.09 7.82 -4.85
C ARG A 42 -4.51 7.39 -5.21
N GLY A 43 -4.83 6.11 -5.03
CA GLY A 43 -6.17 5.60 -5.30
C GLY A 43 -7.20 6.02 -4.27
N LEU A 44 -6.80 6.20 -3.00
CA LEU A 44 -7.69 6.73 -1.97
C LEU A 44 -8.18 8.14 -2.31
N TYR A 45 -7.31 8.97 -2.90
CA TYR A 45 -7.71 10.32 -3.30
C TYR A 45 -8.81 10.28 -4.36
N GLU A 46 -8.63 9.50 -5.43
CA GLU A 46 -9.64 9.39 -6.49
C GLU A 46 -10.95 8.80 -5.96
N HIS A 47 -10.86 7.76 -5.13
CA HIS A 47 -12.03 7.15 -4.50
C HIS A 47 -12.79 8.17 -3.62
N ILE A 48 -12.12 8.85 -2.69
CA ILE A 48 -12.77 9.78 -1.76
C ILE A 48 -13.30 11.02 -2.48
N LYS A 49 -12.60 11.50 -3.50
CA LYS A 49 -13.03 12.63 -4.33
C LYS A 49 -14.35 12.35 -5.03
N ALA A 50 -14.56 11.11 -5.50
CA ALA A 50 -15.80 10.71 -6.15
C ALA A 50 -16.99 10.51 -5.18
N LEU A 51 -16.72 10.35 -3.88
CA LEU A 51 -17.77 10.12 -2.90
C LEU A 51 -18.55 11.42 -2.58
N PRO A 52 -19.90 11.40 -2.57
CA PRO A 52 -20.70 12.53 -2.11
C PRO A 52 -20.64 12.71 -0.58
N GLN A 53 -20.26 11.67 0.18
CA GLN A 53 -20.27 11.67 1.64
C GLN A 53 -19.28 12.66 2.23
N ARG A 54 -19.68 13.33 3.32
CA ARG A 54 -18.84 14.29 4.05
C ARG A 54 -18.03 13.66 5.17
N HIS A 55 -18.49 12.54 5.71
CA HIS A 55 -17.83 11.82 6.81
C HIS A 55 -17.21 10.53 6.27
N ILE A 56 -15.89 10.42 6.33
CA ILE A 56 -15.13 9.30 5.79
C ILE A 56 -14.46 8.56 6.95
N GLY A 57 -14.89 7.32 7.17
CA GLY A 57 -14.38 6.42 8.19
C GLY A 57 -13.30 5.48 7.66
N VAL A 58 -12.32 5.15 8.49
CA VAL A 58 -11.31 4.13 8.21
C VAL A 58 -10.91 3.38 9.47
N LEU A 59 -10.62 2.08 9.33
CA LEU A 59 -9.95 1.31 10.36
C LEU A 59 -8.43 1.38 10.15
N ASP A 60 -7.72 2.06 11.05
CA ASP A 60 -6.27 2.14 11.10
C ASP A 60 -5.72 1.17 12.16
N THR A 61 -4.95 0.19 11.72
CA THR A 61 -4.41 -0.86 12.59
C THR A 61 -2.95 -0.56 12.99
N PHE A 62 -2.30 -1.49 13.69
CA PHE A 62 -1.02 -1.29 14.40
C PHE A 62 0.06 -0.49 13.65
N HIS A 63 0.31 -0.81 12.37
CA HIS A 63 1.34 -0.20 11.53
C HIS A 63 0.77 0.24 10.17
N SER A 64 -0.51 0.64 10.17
CA SER A 64 -1.19 1.15 8.99
C SER A 64 -1.01 2.67 8.89
N TYR A 65 -0.84 3.16 7.66
CA TYR A 65 -0.83 4.58 7.31
C TYR A 65 -2.17 5.06 6.74
N GLY A 66 -3.19 4.20 6.72
CA GLY A 66 -4.50 4.51 6.14
C GLY A 66 -5.23 5.65 6.85
N GLY A 67 -5.14 5.71 8.18
CA GLY A 67 -5.70 6.80 8.99
C GLY A 67 -5.11 8.16 8.61
N TRP A 68 -3.79 8.24 8.57
CA TRP A 68 -3.06 9.44 8.14
C TRP A 68 -3.40 9.84 6.69
N ALA A 69 -3.39 8.89 5.76
CA ALA A 69 -3.68 9.16 4.34
C ALA A 69 -5.09 9.74 4.15
N ILE A 70 -6.08 9.19 4.84
CA ILE A 70 -7.46 9.65 4.74
C ILE A 70 -7.65 11.00 5.41
N ALA A 71 -7.03 11.23 6.56
CA ALA A 71 -7.02 12.56 7.19
C ALA A 71 -6.47 13.63 6.25
N TYR A 72 -5.34 13.33 5.60
CA TYR A 72 -4.68 14.22 4.63
C TYR A 72 -5.58 14.53 3.42
N ILE A 73 -6.18 13.51 2.82
CA ILE A 73 -7.10 13.66 1.69
C ILE A 73 -8.36 14.43 2.10
N CYS A 74 -8.98 14.06 3.22
CA CYS A 74 -10.20 14.69 3.70
C CYS A 74 -10.02 16.18 4.00
N GLN A 75 -8.92 16.55 4.66
CA GLN A 75 -8.58 17.96 4.92
C GLN A 75 -8.56 18.76 3.61
N ALA A 76 -7.90 18.23 2.58
CA ALA A 76 -7.76 18.92 1.29
C ALA A 76 -9.07 18.97 0.46
N LEU A 77 -9.97 18.01 0.67
CA LEU A 77 -11.27 17.95 -0.01
C LEU A 77 -12.42 18.59 0.81
N GLY A 78 -12.13 19.16 1.98
CA GLY A 78 -13.16 19.73 2.86
C GLY A 78 -14.12 18.67 3.43
N LYS A 79 -13.65 17.44 3.63
CA LYS A 79 -14.37 16.32 4.25
C LYS A 79 -13.84 16.07 5.67
N LYS A 80 -14.61 15.34 6.48
CA LYS A 80 -14.22 14.94 7.84
C LYS A 80 -13.73 13.49 7.86
N ALA A 81 -12.55 13.27 8.43
CA ALA A 81 -11.99 11.93 8.63
C ALA A 81 -12.30 11.40 10.05
N HIS A 82 -12.75 10.15 10.12
CA HIS A 82 -12.96 9.38 11.35
C HIS A 82 -12.04 8.15 11.31
N VAL A 83 -11.05 8.11 12.20
CA VAL A 83 -10.01 7.09 12.24
C VAL A 83 -10.26 6.19 13.43
N PHE A 84 -10.81 5.02 13.16
CA PHE A 84 -11.02 3.97 14.14
C PHE A 84 -9.71 3.18 14.33
N TYR A 85 -9.35 2.85 15.56
CA TYR A 85 -8.12 2.10 15.80
C TYR A 85 -8.24 1.12 16.99
N PRO A 86 -7.54 -0.02 16.97
CA PRO A 86 -7.49 -0.90 18.13
C PRO A 86 -6.68 -0.25 19.26
N GLN A 87 -7.29 -0.15 20.43
CA GLN A 87 -6.62 0.15 21.69
C GLN A 87 -6.22 -1.17 22.35
N TYR A 88 -4.91 -1.43 22.41
CA TYR A 88 -4.37 -2.67 22.99
C TYR A 88 -4.21 -2.56 24.50
N VAL A 89 -4.20 -3.71 25.18
CA VAL A 89 -3.82 -3.78 26.59
C VAL A 89 -2.39 -3.24 26.74
N GLY A 90 -2.21 -2.23 27.59
CA GLY A 90 -0.95 -1.51 27.76
C GLY A 90 -0.87 -0.18 26.99
N ASP A 91 -1.79 0.08 26.04
CA ASP A 91 -1.96 1.43 25.49
C ASP A 91 -2.52 2.32 26.63
N ASN A 92 -1.68 3.15 27.25
CA ASN A 92 -2.05 3.98 28.39
C ASN A 92 -3.04 5.12 28.06
N GLY A 93 -3.53 5.19 26.82
CA GLY A 93 -4.43 6.23 26.32
C GLY A 93 -3.81 7.63 26.24
N LYS A 94 -2.53 7.78 26.63
CA LYS A 94 -1.83 9.08 26.72
C LYS A 94 -1.00 9.37 25.47
N SER A 95 -0.60 8.36 24.71
CA SER A 95 0.16 8.53 23.47
C SER A 95 -0.50 7.83 22.28
N TYR A 96 -0.57 8.56 21.18
CA TYR A 96 -0.97 8.02 19.88
C TYR A 96 0.24 7.49 19.13
N ARG A 97 0.04 6.46 18.30
CA ARG A 97 1.04 6.01 17.33
C ARG A 97 1.31 7.10 16.30
N LYS A 98 2.46 7.09 15.61
CA LYS A 98 2.85 8.10 14.61
C LYS A 98 1.72 8.43 13.62
N SER A 99 1.17 7.44 12.92
CA SER A 99 0.05 7.63 11.97
C SER A 99 -1.16 8.34 12.60
N GLN A 100 -1.51 7.96 13.83
CA GLN A 100 -2.64 8.54 14.57
C GLN A 100 -2.35 10.00 14.99
N THR A 101 -1.14 10.28 15.48
CA THR A 101 -0.69 11.63 15.81
C THR A 101 -0.78 12.55 14.60
N GLU A 102 -0.28 12.10 13.45
CA GLU A 102 -0.33 12.89 12.20
C GLU A 102 -1.76 13.05 11.67
N ALA A 103 -2.58 12.00 11.74
CA ALA A 103 -4.01 12.10 11.40
C ALA A 103 -4.73 13.15 12.28
N LYS A 104 -4.44 13.16 13.59
CA LYS A 104 -5.01 14.14 14.53
C LYS A 104 -4.57 15.58 14.22
N LYS A 105 -3.29 15.79 13.89
CA LYS A 105 -2.78 17.10 13.44
C LYS A 105 -3.49 17.62 12.19
N LEU A 106 -3.93 16.71 11.32
CA LEU A 106 -4.70 17.02 10.11
C LEU A 106 -6.21 17.20 10.37
N GLY A 107 -6.65 17.12 11.63
CA GLY A 107 -8.03 17.37 12.04
C GLY A 107 -8.95 16.14 12.01
N ALA A 108 -8.39 14.92 11.93
CA ALA A 108 -9.17 13.70 12.05
C ALA A 108 -9.70 13.49 13.47
N GLU A 109 -10.88 12.89 13.58
CA GLU A 109 -11.39 12.35 14.83
C GLU A 109 -10.82 10.94 15.02
N LEU A 110 -10.19 10.69 16.17
CA LEU A 110 -9.63 9.39 16.51
C LEU A 110 -10.59 8.65 17.45
N GLU A 111 -11.00 7.44 17.07
CA GLU A 111 -12.00 6.65 17.79
C GLU A 111 -11.41 5.28 18.21
N PRO A 112 -11.09 5.07 19.49
CA PRO A 112 -10.56 3.80 19.96
C PRO A 112 -11.63 2.71 19.90
N LEU A 113 -11.22 1.50 19.53
CA LEU A 113 -11.99 0.27 19.61
C LEU A 113 -11.24 -0.72 20.49
N LYS A 114 -11.97 -1.52 21.27
CA LYS A 114 -11.36 -2.64 22.02
C LYS A 114 -10.61 -3.55 21.06
N ALA A 115 -9.30 -3.74 21.25
CA ALA A 115 -8.48 -4.55 20.36
C ALA A 115 -9.04 -5.96 20.14
N GLY A 116 -8.89 -6.45 18.90
CA GLY A 116 -9.41 -7.75 18.48
C GLY A 116 -9.09 -8.04 17.02
N ARG A 117 -9.79 -9.02 16.44
CA ARG A 117 -9.62 -9.38 15.02
C ARG A 117 -10.01 -8.21 14.12
N SER A 118 -9.19 -7.91 13.11
CA SER A 118 -9.40 -6.80 12.18
C SER A 118 -10.79 -6.79 11.53
N CYS A 119 -11.34 -7.96 11.16
CA CYS A 119 -12.69 -8.04 10.59
C CYS A 119 -13.77 -7.56 11.58
N ILE A 120 -13.68 -7.95 12.85
CA ILE A 120 -14.62 -7.54 13.90
C ILE A 120 -14.52 -6.03 14.10
N LEU A 121 -13.31 -5.50 14.25
CA LEU A 121 -13.08 -4.06 14.39
C LEU A 121 -13.65 -3.26 13.21
N TYR A 122 -13.47 -3.77 11.98
CA TYR A 122 -14.01 -3.14 10.79
C TYR A 122 -15.53 -3.10 10.79
N HIS A 123 -16.18 -4.22 11.16
CA HIS A 123 -17.64 -4.25 11.26
C HIS A 123 -18.16 -3.32 12.35
N SER A 124 -17.50 -3.26 13.51
CA SER A 124 -17.83 -2.30 14.56
C SER A 124 -17.71 -0.84 14.09
N ALA A 125 -16.58 -0.48 13.47
CA ALA A 125 -16.37 0.85 12.90
C ALA A 125 -17.42 1.21 11.84
N LYS A 126 -17.75 0.25 10.95
CA LYS A 126 -18.79 0.42 9.94
C LYS A 126 -20.15 0.68 10.57
N THR A 127 -20.54 -0.07 11.59
CA THR A 127 -21.80 0.14 12.32
C THR A 127 -21.84 1.51 12.99
N ILE A 128 -20.75 1.95 13.61
CA ILE A 128 -20.67 3.29 14.22
C ILE A 128 -20.85 4.38 13.16
N MET A 129 -20.15 4.27 12.01
CA MET A 129 -20.28 5.22 10.91
C MET A 129 -21.71 5.29 10.37
N SER A 130 -22.34 4.13 10.14
CA SER A 130 -23.72 4.04 9.68
C SER A 130 -24.71 4.64 10.68
N ASN A 131 -24.57 4.34 11.97
CA ASN A 131 -25.50 4.85 12.98
C ASN A 131 -25.34 6.36 13.22
N ARG A 132 -24.10 6.88 13.18
CA ARG A 132 -23.83 8.29 13.50
C ARG A 132 -24.12 9.23 12.33
N PHE A 133 -23.90 8.79 11.10
CA PHE A 133 -23.93 9.67 9.93
C PHE A 133 -24.91 9.23 8.84
N ASP A 134 -25.55 8.07 8.97
CA ASP A 134 -26.48 7.51 7.98
C ASP A 134 -25.90 7.61 6.55
N LYS A 135 -26.65 8.13 5.57
CA LYS A 135 -26.21 8.28 4.18
C LYS A 135 -25.09 9.32 3.98
N LYS A 136 -24.78 10.12 5.01
CA LYS A 136 -23.70 11.13 4.97
C LYS A 136 -22.34 10.55 5.35
N GLY A 137 -22.32 9.33 5.91
CA GLY A 137 -21.12 8.60 6.28
C GLY A 137 -20.73 7.53 5.27
N TYR A 138 -19.43 7.34 5.08
CA TYR A 138 -18.87 6.25 4.28
C TYR A 138 -17.70 5.61 5.02
N MET A 139 -17.73 4.28 5.16
CA MET A 139 -16.62 3.52 5.72
C MET A 139 -15.77 2.94 4.59
N ILE A 140 -14.50 3.33 4.51
CA ILE A 140 -13.55 2.85 3.51
C ILE A 140 -13.34 1.34 3.69
N PRO A 141 -13.34 0.52 2.62
CA PRO A 141 -13.19 -0.92 2.70
C PRO A 141 -11.98 -1.39 3.51
N ASN A 142 -12.15 -2.49 4.25
CA ASN A 142 -11.10 -3.04 5.10
C ASN A 142 -9.79 -3.28 4.32
N ALA A 143 -8.66 -2.98 4.96
CA ALA A 143 -7.32 -3.00 4.38
C ALA A 143 -7.13 -2.14 3.11
N LEU A 144 -8.06 -1.18 2.90
CA LEU A 144 -8.07 -0.24 1.78
C LEU A 144 -8.12 -0.98 0.43
N LYS A 145 -8.91 -2.05 0.37
CA LYS A 145 -9.12 -2.85 -0.85
C LYS A 145 -10.11 -2.15 -1.78
N ILE A 146 -9.62 -1.16 -2.52
CA ILE A 146 -10.39 -0.38 -3.50
C ILE A 146 -9.79 -0.52 -4.90
N GLN A 147 -10.64 -0.48 -5.93
CA GLN A 147 -10.22 -0.66 -7.33
C GLN A 147 -9.40 0.53 -7.82
N GLU A 148 -9.73 1.73 -7.36
CA GLU A 148 -9.05 2.98 -7.72
C GLU A 148 -7.57 2.96 -7.31
N SER A 149 -7.19 2.23 -6.26
CA SER A 149 -5.78 2.01 -5.90
C SER A 149 -5.06 1.07 -6.86
N VAL A 150 -5.74 0.06 -7.38
CA VAL A 150 -5.20 -0.85 -8.40
C VAL A 150 -4.98 -0.07 -9.70
N ASP A 151 -6.00 0.67 -10.12
CA ASP A 151 -5.99 1.42 -11.37
C ASP A 151 -4.96 2.54 -11.33
N SER A 152 -4.93 3.34 -10.27
CA SER A 152 -3.95 4.42 -10.12
C SER A 152 -2.50 3.90 -10.05
N THR A 153 -2.28 2.71 -9.50
CA THR A 153 -0.94 2.07 -9.48
C THR A 153 -0.57 1.57 -10.88
N ALA A 154 -1.53 1.00 -11.62
CA ALA A 154 -1.31 0.56 -12.99
C ALA A 154 -0.97 1.74 -13.91
N ASP A 155 -1.72 2.84 -13.81
CA ASP A 155 -1.47 4.06 -14.56
C ASP A 155 -0.10 4.64 -14.23
N GLU A 156 0.27 4.68 -12.94
CA GLU A 156 1.60 5.14 -12.52
C GLU A 156 2.71 4.30 -13.15
N LEU A 157 2.56 2.97 -13.16
CA LEU A 157 3.52 2.08 -13.80
C LEU A 157 3.61 2.39 -15.30
N VAL A 158 2.48 2.46 -16.00
CA VAL A 158 2.44 2.72 -17.45
C VAL A 158 3.11 4.06 -17.77
N ILE A 159 2.77 5.12 -17.05
CA ILE A 159 3.31 6.46 -17.27
C ILE A 159 4.81 6.49 -16.99
N SER A 160 5.23 5.95 -15.84
CA SER A 160 6.60 6.12 -15.38
C SER A 160 7.60 5.17 -16.04
N LEU A 161 7.20 3.93 -16.35
CA LEU A 161 8.08 2.92 -16.92
C LEU A 161 8.01 2.83 -18.46
N ALA A 162 7.09 3.54 -19.13
CA ALA A 162 7.04 3.59 -20.60
C ALA A 162 8.37 4.02 -21.23
N LYS A 163 9.10 4.94 -20.57
CA LYS A 163 10.41 5.43 -21.01
C LYS A 163 11.57 4.50 -20.64
N HIS A 164 11.34 3.49 -19.78
CA HIS A 164 12.36 2.59 -19.25
C HIS A 164 12.13 1.15 -19.72
N ARG A 165 11.92 0.94 -21.02
CA ARG A 165 11.61 -0.38 -21.61
C ARG A 165 12.61 -1.50 -21.26
N LYS A 166 13.87 -1.15 -20.98
CA LYS A 166 14.90 -2.11 -20.54
C LYS A 166 14.58 -2.75 -19.18
N LEU A 167 13.81 -2.07 -18.33
CA LEU A 167 13.41 -2.52 -16.99
C LEU A 167 12.12 -3.34 -16.97
N LEU A 168 11.37 -3.36 -18.08
CA LEU A 168 10.15 -4.17 -18.26
C LEU A 168 10.46 -5.65 -18.57
N ARG A 169 11.41 -6.21 -17.83
CA ARG A 169 11.83 -7.62 -17.87
C ARG A 169 12.51 -7.97 -16.54
N GLY A 170 12.86 -9.23 -16.35
CA GLY A 170 13.65 -9.66 -15.20
C GLY A 170 12.78 -9.94 -13.99
N THR A 171 13.27 -9.60 -12.80
CA THR A 171 12.59 -9.92 -11.54
C THR A 171 12.10 -8.65 -10.86
N TRP A 172 10.81 -8.60 -10.56
CA TRP A 172 10.15 -7.48 -9.88
C TRP A 172 9.70 -7.92 -8.50
N ILE A 173 9.97 -7.13 -7.47
CA ILE A 173 9.69 -7.47 -6.08
C ILE A 173 8.72 -6.43 -5.53
N VAL A 174 7.61 -6.89 -4.98
CA VAL A 174 6.58 -6.04 -4.36
C VAL A 174 6.26 -6.62 -2.99
N SER A 175 6.39 -5.82 -1.92
CA SER A 175 5.89 -6.23 -0.60
C SER A 175 4.37 -6.25 -0.59
N VAL A 176 3.78 -7.28 0.04
CA VAL A 176 2.33 -7.48 0.06
C VAL A 176 1.78 -7.70 1.46
N SER A 177 0.68 -6.97 1.70
CA SER A 177 -0.28 -7.23 2.77
C SER A 177 -1.63 -7.58 2.15
N SER A 178 -2.45 -6.56 1.83
CA SER A 178 -3.75 -6.77 1.16
C SER A 178 -3.65 -7.33 -0.25
N GLY A 179 -2.52 -7.09 -0.94
CA GLY A 179 -2.31 -7.41 -2.36
C GLY A 179 -2.71 -6.29 -3.34
N THR A 180 -3.26 -5.17 -2.86
CA THR A 180 -3.83 -4.12 -3.71
C THR A 180 -2.80 -3.47 -4.63
N ILE A 181 -1.63 -3.12 -4.10
CA ILE A 181 -0.55 -2.52 -4.92
C ILE A 181 0.03 -3.54 -5.91
N ALA A 182 0.27 -4.78 -5.46
CA ALA A 182 0.71 -5.86 -6.35
C ALA A 182 -0.28 -6.12 -7.50
N ALA A 183 -1.59 -6.06 -7.24
CA ALA A 183 -2.60 -6.17 -8.29
C ALA A 183 -2.50 -5.02 -9.31
N GLY A 184 -2.21 -3.80 -8.85
CA GLY A 184 -2.01 -2.65 -9.74
C GLY A 184 -0.74 -2.75 -10.58
N VAL A 185 0.38 -3.18 -9.97
CA VAL A 185 1.63 -3.46 -10.69
C VAL A 185 1.40 -4.53 -11.75
N LEU A 186 0.73 -5.62 -11.39
CA LEU A 186 0.37 -6.70 -12.30
C LEU A 186 -0.49 -6.20 -13.47
N LYS A 187 -1.54 -5.44 -13.18
CA LYS A 187 -2.41 -4.81 -14.19
C LYS A 187 -1.61 -3.91 -15.13
N GLY A 188 -0.72 -3.06 -14.62
CA GLY A 188 0.14 -2.19 -15.43
C GLY A 188 1.06 -2.98 -16.36
N LEU A 189 1.70 -4.05 -15.88
CA LEU A 189 2.55 -4.91 -16.70
C LEU A 189 1.77 -5.61 -17.83
N MET A 190 0.52 -5.99 -17.56
CA MET A 190 -0.36 -6.61 -18.56
C MET A 190 -0.83 -5.58 -19.60
N LEU A 191 -1.22 -4.37 -19.19
CA LEU A 191 -1.61 -3.28 -20.09
C LEU A 191 -0.47 -2.86 -21.04
N MET A 192 0.77 -2.99 -20.58
CA MET A 192 1.96 -2.72 -21.39
C MET A 192 2.40 -3.90 -22.27
N ASP A 193 1.71 -5.03 -22.21
CA ASP A 193 2.03 -6.29 -22.91
C ASP A 193 3.47 -6.78 -22.68
N VAL A 194 3.93 -6.70 -21.43
CA VAL A 194 5.29 -7.11 -21.02
C VAL A 194 5.31 -8.16 -19.93
N GLY A 195 4.14 -8.60 -19.44
CA GLY A 195 4.09 -9.47 -18.27
C GLY A 195 4.90 -10.75 -18.44
N LYS A 196 4.86 -11.41 -19.60
CA LYS A 196 5.68 -12.61 -19.90
C LYS A 196 7.20 -12.42 -19.74
N LYS A 197 7.70 -11.18 -19.76
CA LYS A 197 9.12 -10.86 -19.62
C LYS A 197 9.54 -10.69 -18.15
N VAL A 198 8.56 -10.60 -17.26
CA VAL A 198 8.72 -10.30 -15.83
C VAL A 198 8.34 -11.51 -14.97
N THR A 199 9.18 -11.80 -13.99
CA THR A 199 8.82 -12.63 -12.84
C THR A 199 8.50 -11.70 -11.69
N MET A 200 7.24 -11.69 -11.24
CA MET A 200 6.80 -10.90 -10.09
C MET A 200 6.88 -11.73 -8.82
N ILE A 201 7.61 -11.22 -7.83
CA ILE A 201 7.74 -11.80 -6.50
C ILE A 201 6.88 -10.96 -5.56
N MET A 202 5.85 -11.59 -5.02
CA MET A 202 5.03 -11.01 -3.95
C MET A 202 5.59 -11.47 -2.62
N HIS A 203 6.34 -10.59 -1.95
CA HIS A 203 6.93 -10.88 -0.65
C HIS A 203 5.96 -10.49 0.45
N MET A 204 5.54 -11.47 1.25
CA MET A 204 4.54 -11.26 2.30
C MET A 204 5.18 -10.60 3.52
N GLY A 205 4.68 -9.42 3.90
CA GLY A 205 5.13 -8.76 5.13
C GLY A 205 4.80 -9.54 6.41
N TYR A 206 3.79 -10.43 6.34
CA TYR A 206 3.45 -11.36 7.40
C TYR A 206 2.67 -12.55 6.82
N SER A 207 2.70 -13.68 7.53
CA SER A 207 2.07 -14.92 7.10
C SER A 207 0.55 -14.84 7.09
N ARG A 208 -0.03 -15.34 6.00
CA ARG A 208 -1.48 -15.46 5.76
C ARG A 208 -1.73 -16.44 4.62
N SER A 209 -2.99 -16.70 4.30
CA SER A 209 -3.33 -17.57 3.17
C SER A 209 -2.80 -17.01 1.84
N GLU A 210 -1.78 -17.68 1.28
CA GLU A 210 -1.24 -17.45 -0.06
C GLU A 210 -2.35 -17.56 -1.12
N LYS A 211 -3.15 -18.64 -1.07
CA LYS A 211 -4.30 -18.84 -1.97
C LYS A 211 -5.24 -17.64 -1.97
N SER A 212 -5.57 -17.10 -0.80
CA SER A 212 -6.46 -15.94 -0.69
C SER A 212 -5.82 -14.65 -1.22
N LEU A 213 -4.50 -14.50 -1.06
CA LEU A 213 -3.75 -13.39 -1.64
C LEU A 213 -3.74 -13.47 -3.17
N ILE A 214 -3.39 -14.62 -3.74
CA ILE A 214 -3.34 -14.86 -5.19
C ILE A 214 -4.74 -14.63 -5.79
N ASN A 215 -5.79 -15.25 -5.23
CA ASN A 215 -7.16 -15.07 -5.72
C ASN A 215 -7.58 -13.60 -5.73
N TYR A 216 -7.21 -12.83 -4.70
CA TYR A 216 -7.50 -11.39 -4.67
C TYR A 216 -6.74 -10.63 -5.75
N VAL A 217 -5.43 -10.88 -5.89
CA VAL A 217 -4.57 -10.23 -6.88
C VAL A 217 -5.03 -10.55 -8.30
N ASP A 218 -5.33 -11.81 -8.59
CA ASP A 218 -5.81 -12.27 -9.90
C ASP A 218 -7.15 -11.62 -10.27
N LYS A 219 -8.09 -11.56 -9.33
CA LYS A 219 -9.38 -10.89 -9.52
C LYS A 219 -9.21 -9.40 -9.80
N MET A 220 -8.48 -8.70 -8.94
CA MET A 220 -8.40 -7.24 -8.97
C MET A 220 -7.57 -6.71 -10.14
N SER A 221 -6.54 -7.47 -10.56
CA SER A 221 -5.72 -7.12 -11.71
C SER A 221 -6.39 -7.41 -13.06
N GLY A 222 -7.45 -8.22 -13.08
CA GLY A 222 -8.02 -8.76 -14.32
C GLY A 222 -7.16 -9.86 -14.94
N ARG A 223 -6.23 -10.47 -14.20
CA ARG A 223 -5.35 -11.52 -14.74
C ARG A 223 -6.10 -12.69 -15.37
N LEU A 224 -7.23 -13.08 -14.78
CA LEU A 224 -8.06 -14.18 -15.27
C LEU A 224 -8.73 -13.87 -16.62
N THR A 225 -8.90 -12.59 -16.97
CA THR A 225 -9.50 -12.17 -18.24
C THR A 225 -8.48 -11.94 -19.35
N TYR A 226 -7.17 -11.94 -19.03
CA TYR A 226 -6.09 -11.65 -19.98
C TYR A 226 -4.92 -12.64 -19.82
N PRO A 227 -5.11 -13.95 -20.05
CA PRO A 227 -4.09 -14.97 -19.74
C PRO A 227 -2.82 -14.82 -20.58
N HIS A 228 -2.90 -14.22 -21.77
CA HIS A 228 -1.82 -14.21 -22.76
C HIS A 228 -0.67 -13.23 -22.45
N ALA A 229 -0.82 -12.32 -21.47
CA ALA A 229 0.17 -11.28 -21.13
C ALA A 229 0.61 -11.33 -19.65
N THR A 230 0.48 -12.47 -18.98
CA THR A 230 0.64 -12.54 -17.52
C THR A 230 2.08 -12.80 -17.08
N PRO A 231 2.60 -12.06 -16.09
CA PRO A 231 3.83 -12.42 -15.38
C PRO A 231 3.76 -13.79 -14.74
N SER A 232 4.93 -14.44 -14.65
CA SER A 232 5.11 -15.51 -13.68
C SER A 232 5.04 -14.90 -12.28
N ILE A 233 4.21 -15.45 -11.40
CA ILE A 233 4.04 -14.97 -10.03
C ILE A 233 4.62 -16.01 -9.09
N ARG A 234 5.46 -15.55 -8.16
CA ARG A 234 5.93 -16.33 -7.02
C ARG A 234 5.58 -15.59 -5.74
N VAL A 235 5.01 -16.30 -4.77
CA VAL A 235 4.79 -15.77 -3.43
C VAL A 235 5.92 -16.24 -2.52
N VAL A 236 6.36 -15.37 -1.63
CA VAL A 236 7.36 -15.66 -0.61
C VAL A 236 6.75 -15.31 0.75
N ASP A 237 6.66 -16.31 1.62
CA ASP A 237 6.28 -16.17 3.02
C ASP A 237 7.44 -16.68 3.88
N GLU A 238 8.02 -15.81 4.70
CA GLU A 238 9.16 -16.13 5.59
C GLU A 238 8.71 -16.42 7.03
N GLY A 239 7.40 -16.52 7.30
CA GLY A 239 6.89 -16.86 8.64
C GLY A 239 6.67 -15.66 9.57
N TYR A 240 6.87 -14.42 9.09
CA TYR A 240 6.71 -13.22 9.90
C TYR A 240 5.29 -13.08 10.46
N GLN A 241 5.17 -12.68 11.72
CA GLN A 241 3.92 -12.30 12.35
C GLN A 241 3.57 -10.84 12.05
N TYR A 242 2.30 -10.47 12.24
CA TYR A 242 1.79 -9.14 11.91
C TYR A 242 2.53 -8.00 12.62
N LYS A 243 3.05 -8.23 13.82
CA LYS A 243 3.75 -7.22 14.62
C LYS A 243 5.27 -7.31 14.50
N ASP A 244 5.80 -8.25 13.72
CA ASP A 244 7.24 -8.38 13.56
C ASP A 244 7.75 -7.22 12.71
N SER A 245 8.71 -6.48 13.23
CA SER A 245 9.53 -5.54 12.46
C SER A 245 10.94 -6.10 12.37
N ILE A 246 11.68 -5.69 11.34
CA ILE A 246 13.11 -5.98 11.25
C ILE A 246 13.91 -4.68 11.19
N ASP A 247 15.18 -4.79 11.52
CA ASP A 247 16.20 -3.79 11.21
C ASP A 247 17.18 -4.41 10.22
N TYR A 248 17.45 -3.70 9.12
CA TYR A 248 18.33 -4.16 8.05
C TYR A 248 18.86 -2.95 7.27
N PRO A 249 20.14 -2.95 6.83
CA PRO A 249 20.66 -1.82 6.08
C PRO A 249 19.94 -1.62 4.74
N CYS A 250 19.43 -0.41 4.53
CA CYS A 250 18.75 -0.01 3.30
C CYS A 250 19.18 1.40 2.90
N PRO A 251 19.54 1.65 1.63
CA PRO A 251 20.04 2.96 1.20
C PRO A 251 18.94 4.01 1.01
N PHE A 252 17.70 3.69 1.35
CA PHE A 252 16.55 4.59 1.29
C PHE A 252 15.55 4.27 2.42
N PRO A 253 14.67 5.21 2.80
CA PRO A 253 13.62 4.96 3.77
C PRO A 253 12.71 3.82 3.33
N CYS A 254 12.50 2.86 4.23
CA CYS A 254 11.86 1.59 3.92
C CYS A 254 11.09 1.11 5.16
N ASN A 255 9.82 0.76 5.00
CA ASN A 255 8.99 0.38 6.14
C ASN A 255 9.45 -0.95 6.77
N SER A 256 9.69 -0.93 8.08
CA SER A 256 10.27 -2.04 8.86
C SER A 256 9.35 -3.27 8.98
N TYR A 257 8.04 -3.10 8.77
CA TYR A 257 7.03 -4.16 8.86
C TYR A 257 6.74 -4.83 7.51
N TYR A 258 7.07 -4.17 6.39
CA TYR A 258 6.74 -4.61 5.03
C TYR A 258 7.96 -4.58 4.10
N ASP A 259 8.26 -3.41 3.54
CA ASP A 259 9.22 -3.23 2.46
C ASP A 259 10.63 -3.67 2.85
N LEU A 260 11.04 -3.43 4.10
CA LEU A 260 12.39 -3.75 4.55
C LEU A 260 12.63 -5.27 4.57
N LYS A 261 11.61 -6.06 4.88
CA LYS A 261 11.67 -7.53 4.81
C LYS A 261 11.85 -8.01 3.37
N ALA A 262 11.06 -7.43 2.45
CA ALA A 262 11.18 -7.73 1.03
C ALA A 262 12.54 -7.30 0.46
N TRP A 263 13.08 -6.18 0.94
CA TRP A 263 14.41 -5.69 0.60
C TRP A 263 15.51 -6.66 1.09
N LYS A 264 15.51 -7.04 2.37
CA LYS A 264 16.43 -8.04 2.93
C LYS A 264 16.41 -9.32 2.09
N TRP A 265 15.22 -9.87 1.85
CA TRP A 265 15.05 -11.08 1.06
C TRP A 265 15.61 -10.94 -0.36
N LEU A 266 15.37 -9.79 -1.00
CA LEU A 266 15.92 -9.46 -2.31
C LEU A 266 17.44 -9.49 -2.30
N ILE A 267 18.09 -8.83 -1.33
CA ILE A 267 19.56 -8.79 -1.24
C ILE A 267 20.14 -10.20 -1.07
N GLU A 268 19.56 -11.01 -0.18
CA GLU A 268 20.01 -12.37 0.13
C GLU A 268 19.83 -13.34 -1.06
N ASN A 269 18.85 -13.08 -1.92
CA ASN A 269 18.53 -13.95 -3.06
C ASN A 269 18.93 -13.36 -4.42
N TYR A 270 19.58 -12.20 -4.45
CA TYR A 270 19.85 -11.44 -5.66
C TYR A 270 20.59 -12.27 -6.74
N SER A 271 21.56 -13.10 -6.36
CA SER A 271 22.34 -13.92 -7.30
C SER A 271 21.49 -14.92 -8.10
N LYS A 272 20.34 -15.32 -7.56
CA LYS A 272 19.41 -16.29 -8.17
C LYS A 272 18.36 -15.64 -9.08
N MET A 273 18.33 -14.31 -9.18
CA MET A 273 17.28 -13.56 -9.87
C MET A 273 17.66 -13.15 -11.28
N LYS A 274 16.67 -13.17 -12.18
CA LYS A 274 16.81 -12.65 -13.54
C LYS A 274 16.92 -11.13 -13.50
N LYS A 275 17.90 -10.57 -14.21
CA LYS A 275 18.14 -9.12 -14.27
C LYS A 275 17.32 -8.44 -15.38
N PRO A 276 16.99 -7.14 -15.22
CA PRO A 276 17.23 -6.30 -14.03
C PRO A 276 16.32 -6.70 -12.85
N CYS A 277 16.74 -6.34 -11.64
CA CYS A 277 15.88 -6.43 -10.46
C CYS A 277 15.23 -5.08 -10.22
N VAL A 278 13.90 -5.05 -10.13
CA VAL A 278 13.11 -3.87 -9.79
C VAL A 278 12.43 -4.10 -8.44
N PHE A 279 12.72 -3.26 -7.46
CA PHE A 279 12.08 -3.25 -6.15
C PHE A 279 11.04 -2.14 -6.09
N TRP A 280 9.83 -2.48 -5.68
CA TRP A 280 8.72 -1.53 -5.60
C TRP A 280 8.50 -1.10 -4.14
N ASN A 281 9.06 0.06 -3.77
CA ASN A 281 8.99 0.60 -2.40
C ASN A 281 7.63 1.27 -2.19
N ILE A 282 6.71 0.60 -1.48
CA ILE A 282 5.30 1.01 -1.33
C ILE A 282 5.06 1.93 -0.13
N GLY A 283 6.02 2.04 0.78
CA GLY A 283 5.97 2.97 1.90
C GLY A 283 7.29 3.10 2.66
N ALA A 284 7.34 4.06 3.57
CA ALA A 284 8.50 4.33 4.42
C ALA A 284 8.07 4.54 5.88
N ASP A 285 9.04 4.44 6.80
CA ASP A 285 8.89 4.79 8.22
C ASP A 285 9.66 6.06 8.58
#